data_AF-A0A0P9M5V7-F1
#
_entry.id   AF-A0A0P9M5V7-F1
#
_cell.length_a   1.000
_cell.length_b   1.000
_cell.length_c   1.000
_cell.angle_alpha   90.00
_cell.angle_beta   90.00
_cell.angle_gamma   90.00
#
_symmetry.space_group_name_H-M   'P 1'
#
loop_
_entity.id
_entity.type
_entity.pdbx_description
1 polymer ?
#
loop_
_entity_poly.entity_id
_entity_poly.type
_entity_poly.pdbx_seq_one_letter_code
_entity_poly.pdbx_strand_id
1 'polypeptide(L)'
;MVVENETYSPATGETYLRAFTLPAVTGSNTLSGDHRVYVGVFQVNIITASGKYRTEASGIVDELAALFALNLRIPRAGLVALVMTPVAPGPGIQDENAFTIPASFQYRSDTN
;
A
#
# COMPACT_ATOMS: atom_id res chain seq x y z
N MET A 1 -2.22 -12.71 -2.51
CA MET A 1 -1.74 -11.31 -2.62
C MET A 1 -1.31 -11.12 -4.07
N VAL A 2 -2.05 -10.31 -4.83
CA VAL A 2 -1.79 -10.09 -6.26
C VAL A 2 -0.71 -9.01 -6.39
N VAL A 3 0.37 -9.33 -7.10
CA VAL A 3 1.49 -8.41 -7.35
C VAL A 3 1.23 -7.53 -8.58
N GLU A 4 1.87 -6.37 -8.60
CA GLU A 4 1.85 -5.44 -9.75
C GLU A 4 2.18 -6.21 -11.05
N ASN A 5 1.24 -6.20 -12.01
CA ASN A 5 1.30 -6.83 -13.35
C ASN A 5 0.67 -8.23 -13.53
N GLU A 6 -0.10 -8.75 -12.57
CA GLU A 6 -0.97 -9.91 -12.82
C GLU A 6 -2.45 -9.53 -12.95
N THR A 7 -3.12 -10.11 -13.96
CA THR A 7 -4.57 -9.98 -14.12
C THR A 7 -5.26 -10.90 -13.11
N TYR A 8 -5.76 -10.31 -12.02
CA TYR A 8 -6.67 -11.01 -11.12
C TYR A 8 -8.10 -10.80 -11.58
N SER A 9 -8.80 -11.89 -11.88
CA SER A 9 -10.23 -11.87 -12.13
C SER A 9 -10.96 -12.34 -10.87
N PRO A 10 -11.42 -11.41 -10.00
CA PRO A 10 -12.15 -11.80 -8.80
C PRO A 10 -13.47 -12.49 -9.17
N ALA A 11 -13.91 -13.45 -8.37
CA ALA A 11 -15.26 -13.98 -8.48
C ALA A 11 -16.29 -12.90 -8.12
N THR A 12 -17.53 -13.04 -8.61
CA THR A 12 -18.60 -12.08 -8.32
C THR A 12 -18.82 -11.97 -6.81
N GLY A 13 -18.64 -10.76 -6.27
CA GLY A 13 -18.79 -10.48 -4.85
C GLY A 13 -17.60 -10.86 -3.97
N GLU A 14 -16.47 -11.23 -4.57
CA GLU A 14 -15.25 -11.54 -3.83
C GLU A 14 -14.53 -10.27 -3.37
N THR A 15 -14.04 -10.29 -2.14
CA THR A 15 -13.16 -9.24 -1.61
C THR A 15 -11.75 -9.47 -2.10
N TYR A 16 -11.14 -8.47 -2.72
CA TYR A 16 -9.76 -8.55 -3.22
C TYR A 16 -8.97 -7.28 -2.92
N LEU A 17 -7.64 -7.44 -2.92
CA LEU A 17 -6.68 -6.39 -2.63
C LEU A 17 -5.89 -6.04 -3.88
N ARG A 18 -5.79 -4.76 -4.18
CA ARG A 18 -4.95 -4.24 -5.26
C ARG A 18 -3.90 -3.31 -4.68
N ALA A 19 -2.65 -3.76 -4.68
CA ALA A 19 -1.52 -2.99 -4.21
C ALA A 19 -0.85 -2.23 -5.36
N PHE A 20 -0.43 -1.00 -5.07
CA PHE A 20 0.29 -0.11 -5.96
C PHE A 20 1.49 0.46 -5.24
N THR A 21 2.64 0.43 -5.92
CA THR A 21 3.83 1.12 -5.44
C THR A 21 3.94 2.41 -6.23
N LEU A 22 3.73 3.54 -5.57
CA LEU A 22 3.88 4.87 -6.18
C LEU A 22 5.25 5.43 -5.78
N PRO A 23 6.31 5.19 -6.57
CA PRO A 23 7.60 5.81 -6.34
C PRO A 23 7.45 7.32 -6.50
N ALA A 24 7.88 8.09 -5.49
CA ALA A 24 8.06 9.52 -5.65
C ALA A 24 9.36 9.75 -6.43
N VAL A 25 9.50 10.95 -7.03
CA VAL A 25 10.70 11.34 -7.79
C VAL A 25 11.93 11.02 -6.94
N THR A 26 12.86 10.24 -7.50
CA THR A 26 14.14 9.93 -6.88
C THR A 26 14.90 11.25 -6.71
N GLY A 27 14.79 11.85 -5.54
CA GLY A 27 15.45 13.12 -5.22
C GLY A 27 16.91 12.86 -4.88
N SER A 28 17.83 13.29 -5.75
CA SER A 28 19.25 13.37 -5.42
C SER A 28 19.48 14.61 -4.54
N ASN A 29 19.51 14.43 -3.22
CA ASN A 29 19.76 15.55 -2.30
C ASN A 29 21.25 15.74 -1.97
N THR A 30 22.16 15.25 -2.82
CA THR A 30 23.59 15.53 -2.69
C THR A 30 24.15 16.04 -4.02
N LEU A 31 24.96 17.10 -3.95
CA LEU A 31 25.75 17.63 -5.05
C LEU A 31 26.83 16.63 -5.55
N SER A 32 26.90 15.42 -4.96
CA SER A 32 27.87 14.35 -5.26
C SER A 32 27.27 13.10 -5.91
N GLY A 33 25.95 12.93 -6.00
CA GLY A 33 25.33 11.84 -6.78
C GLY A 33 25.44 10.40 -6.23
N ASP A 34 25.96 10.20 -5.01
CA ASP A 34 26.32 8.86 -4.50
C ASP A 34 25.28 8.19 -3.57
N HIS A 35 24.22 8.89 -3.15
CA HIS A 35 23.15 8.30 -2.32
C HIS A 35 21.80 8.35 -3.05
N ARG A 36 21.25 7.18 -3.38
CA ARG A 36 19.88 7.03 -3.89
C ARG A 36 18.95 6.67 -2.74
N VAL A 37 18.24 7.67 -2.24
CA VAL A 37 17.12 7.44 -1.32
C VAL A 37 15.87 7.21 -2.16
N TYR A 38 15.29 6.01 -2.06
CA TYR A 38 14.02 5.71 -2.73
C TYR A 38 12.88 6.01 -1.75
N VAL A 39 12.11 7.05 -2.02
CA VAL A 39 10.91 7.39 -1.24
C VAL A 39 9.68 7.22 -2.11
N GLY A 40 8.56 6.87 -1.47
CA GLY A 40 7.30 6.74 -2.18
C GLY A 40 6.13 6.50 -1.26
N VAL A 41 4.96 6.31 -1.88
CA VAL A 41 3.73 5.90 -1.22
C VAL A 41 3.42 4.47 -1.64
N PHE A 42 3.17 3.61 -0.66
CA PHE A 42 2.56 2.32 -0.93
C PHE A 42 1.07 2.45 -0.67
N GLN A 43 0.25 2.12 -1.67
CA GLN A 43 -1.20 2.21 -1.58
C GLN A 43 -1.82 0.84 -1.85
N VAL A 44 -2.73 0.42 -0.99
CA VAL A 44 -3.53 -0.79 -1.15
C VAL A 44 -4.99 -0.38 -1.24
N ASN A 45 -5.64 -0.70 -2.34
CA ASN A 45 -7.09 -0.59 -2.46
C ASN A 45 -7.71 -1.90 -1.99
N ILE A 46 -8.61 -1.81 -1.01
CA ILE A 46 -9.41 -2.91 -0.51
C ILE A 46 -10.76 -2.83 -1.21
N ILE A 47 -11.06 -3.79 -2.08
CA ILE A 47 -12.29 -3.81 -2.87
C ILE A 47 -13.17 -4.93 -2.35
N THR A 48 -14.35 -4.58 -1.84
CA THR A 48 -15.38 -5.52 -1.37
C THR A 48 -16.61 -5.42 -2.25
N ALA A 49 -17.47 -6.45 -2.25
CA ALA A 49 -18.78 -6.37 -2.91
C ALA A 49 -19.65 -5.24 -2.33
N SER A 50 -20.50 -4.61 -3.16
CA SER A 50 -21.52 -3.69 -2.66
C SER A 50 -22.52 -4.42 -1.76
N GLY A 51 -23.02 -3.73 -0.72
CA GLY A 51 -23.93 -4.33 0.27
C GLY A 51 -23.25 -5.13 1.37
N LYS A 52 -21.95 -5.46 1.25
CA LYS A 52 -21.14 -5.84 2.41
C LYS A 52 -20.75 -4.58 3.18
N TYR A 53 -21.08 -4.57 4.47
CA TYR A 53 -20.87 -3.40 5.33
C TYR A 53 -19.41 -2.98 5.37
N ARG A 54 -19.18 -1.67 5.54
CA ARG A 54 -17.87 -1.02 5.77
C ARG A 54 -16.98 -1.78 6.76
N THR A 55 -17.57 -2.53 7.68
CA THR A 55 -16.90 -3.35 8.71
C THR A 55 -15.88 -4.34 8.15
N GLU A 56 -16.16 -5.06 7.06
CA GLU A 56 -15.19 -6.02 6.49
C GLU A 56 -13.96 -5.30 5.94
N ALA A 57 -14.17 -4.24 5.16
CA ALA A 57 -13.08 -3.44 4.61
C ALA A 57 -12.28 -2.73 5.70
N SER A 58 -12.92 -2.24 6.76
CA SER A 58 -12.26 -1.65 7.93
C SER A 58 -11.41 -2.67 8.69
N GLY A 59 -11.88 -3.91 8.89
CA GLY A 59 -11.07 -4.96 9.53
C GLY A 59 -9.78 -5.26 8.76
N ILE A 60 -9.85 -5.26 7.43
CA ILE A 60 -8.66 -5.45 6.59
C ILE A 60 -7.70 -4.26 6.70
N VAL A 61 -8.21 -3.02 6.84
CA VAL A 61 -7.34 -1.86 7.13
C VAL A 61 -6.60 -2.04 8.45
N ASP A 62 -7.27 -2.51 9.49
CA ASP A 62 -6.67 -2.71 10.82
C ASP A 62 -5.61 -3.81 10.77
N GLU A 63 -5.86 -4.90 10.04
CA GLU A 63 -4.87 -5.95 9.78
C GLU A 63 -3.66 -5.42 9.00
N LEU A 64 -3.87 -4.59 7.97
CA LEU A 64 -2.79 -3.94 7.23
C LEU A 64 -1.99 -2.98 8.13
N ALA A 65 -2.65 -2.23 9.01
CA ALA A 65 -2.00 -1.35 9.97
C ALA A 65 -1.15 -2.12 11.00
N ALA A 66 -1.62 -3.29 11.43
CA ALA A 66 -0.86 -4.18 12.30
C ALA A 66 0.34 -4.82 11.57
N LEU A 67 0.16 -5.20 10.31
CA LEU A 67 1.21 -5.80 9.49
C LEU A 67 2.30 -4.79 9.11
N PHE A 68 1.93 -3.55 8.81
CA PHE A 68 2.83 -2.46 8.44
C PHE A 68 2.92 -1.40 9.54
N ALA A 69 3.42 -1.85 10.71
CA ALA A 69 3.62 -0.97 11.85
C ALA A 69 4.58 0.19 11.53
N LEU A 70 4.39 1.33 12.20
CA LEU A 70 5.29 2.47 12.10
C LEU A 70 6.73 2.06 12.46
N ASN A 71 7.70 2.52 11.67
CA ASN A 71 9.12 2.16 11.78
C ASN A 71 9.45 0.69 11.50
N LEU A 72 8.52 -0.08 10.94
CA LEU A 72 8.81 -1.43 10.47
C LEU A 72 9.91 -1.38 9.39
N ARG A 73 10.94 -2.21 9.57
CA ARG A 73 12.05 -2.38 8.63
C ARG A 73 11.86 -3.69 7.88
N ILE A 74 11.68 -3.60 6.58
CA ILE A 74 11.46 -4.75 5.69
C ILE A 74 12.73 -4.92 4.84
N PRO A 75 13.61 -5.88 5.15
CA PRO A 75 14.79 -6.15 4.35
C PRO A 75 14.40 -6.92 3.07
N ARG A 76 14.89 -6.46 1.91
CA ARG A 76 14.69 -7.08 0.60
C ARG A 76 15.95 -6.93 -0.23
N ALA A 77 16.64 -8.04 -0.51
CA ALA A 77 17.74 -8.10 -1.47
C ALA A 77 18.81 -6.98 -1.35
N GLY A 78 19.21 -6.62 -0.11
CA GLY A 78 20.22 -5.58 0.15
C GLY A 78 19.66 -4.17 0.36
N LEU A 79 18.35 -3.97 0.19
CA LEU A 79 17.63 -2.74 0.51
C LEU A 79 16.82 -2.93 1.81
N VAL A 80 16.69 -1.88 2.61
CA VAL A 80 15.77 -1.88 3.76
C VAL A 80 14.68 -0.86 3.50
N ALA A 81 13.43 -1.31 3.35
CA ALA A 81 12.27 -0.42 3.31
C ALA A 81 11.80 -0.11 4.73
N LEU A 82 11.63 1.16 5.04
CA LEU A 82 11.17 1.69 6.32
C LEU A 82 9.78 2.30 6.14
N VAL A 83 8.83 1.87 6.95
CA VAL A 83 7.50 2.49 7.04
C VAL A 83 7.62 3.82 7.79
N MET A 84 7.37 4.92 7.09
CA MET A 84 7.58 6.30 7.60
C MET A 84 6.33 6.89 8.22
N THR A 85 5.14 6.43 7.81
CA THR A 85 3.86 6.86 8.37
C THR A 85 3.02 5.64 8.72
N PRO A 86 2.14 5.71 9.74
CA PRO A 86 1.14 4.67 9.95
C PRO A 86 0.29 4.47 8.69
N VAL A 87 -0.24 3.26 8.51
CA VAL A 87 -1.25 3.00 7.48
C VAL A 87 -2.49 3.85 7.78
N ALA A 88 -2.85 4.70 6.82
CA ALA A 88 -4.02 5.56 6.94
C ALA A 88 -5.08 5.15 5.90
N PRO A 89 -6.34 4.87 6.32
CA PRO A 89 -7.44 4.70 5.39
C PRO A 89 -7.84 6.03 4.77
N GLY A 90 -8.06 6.03 3.47
CA GLY A 90 -8.68 7.12 2.73
C GLY A 90 -10.21 7.02 2.68
N PRO A 91 -10.86 7.89 1.89
CA PRO A 91 -12.31 7.90 1.78
C PRO A 91 -12.81 6.60 1.14
N GLY A 92 -13.92 6.08 1.67
CA GLY A 92 -14.60 4.94 1.06
C GLY A 92 -15.30 5.38 -0.22
N ILE A 93 -14.96 4.73 -1.33
CA ILE A 93 -15.51 5.00 -2.66
C ILE A 93 -16.53 3.90 -2.95
N GLN A 94 -17.80 4.29 -3.05
CA GLN A 94 -18.86 3.38 -3.46
C GLN A 94 -19.02 3.42 -4.98
N ASP A 95 -18.96 2.25 -5.59
CA ASP A 95 -19.25 2.00 -7.00
C ASP A 95 -20.52 1.14 -7.10
N GLU A 96 -21.04 0.91 -8.31
CA GLU A 96 -22.32 0.25 -8.56
C GLU A 96 -22.40 -1.13 -7.88
N ASN A 97 -21.34 -1.94 -8.01
CA ASN A 97 -21.27 -3.30 -7.46
C ASN A 97 -20.11 -3.51 -6.47
N ALA A 98 -19.38 -2.46 -6.10
CA ALA A 98 -18.20 -2.58 -5.25
C ALA A 98 -18.07 -1.40 -4.27
N PHE A 99 -17.40 -1.66 -3.15
CA PHE A 99 -16.99 -0.64 -2.20
C PHE A 99 -15.47 -0.72 -2.04
N THR A 100 -14.79 0.41 -2.25
CA THR A 100 -13.34 0.50 -2.21
C THR A 100 -12.88 1.38 -1.07
N ILE A 101 -11.99 0.88 -0.21
CA ILE A 101 -11.25 1.69 0.77
C ILE A 101 -9.78 1.67 0.37
N PRO A 102 -9.20 2.81 -0.07
CA PRO A 102 -7.76 2.92 -0.22
C PRO A 102 -7.10 3.03 1.16
N ALA A 103 -6.01 2.34 1.39
CA ALA A 103 -5.14 2.48 2.57
C ALA A 103 -3.73 2.76 2.09
N SER A 104 -3.04 3.74 2.68
CA SER A 104 -1.72 4.14 2.20
C SER A 104 -0.76 4.46 3.34
N PHE A 105 0.53 4.27 3.07
CA PHE A 105 1.62 4.73 3.92
C PHE A 105 2.82 5.18 3.10
N GLN A 106 3.62 6.09 3.65
CA GLN A 106 4.89 6.48 3.07
C GLN A 106 5.97 5.49 3.44
N TYR A 107 6.82 5.15 2.47
CA TYR A 107 7.99 4.31 2.69
C TYR A 107 9.27 5.04 2.27
N ARG A 108 10.37 4.67 2.91
CA ARG A 108 11.73 5.06 2.52
C ARG A 108 12.60 3.82 2.41
N SER A 109 13.31 3.66 1.32
CA SER A 109 14.32 2.63 1.15
C SER A 109 15.69 3.23 0.94
N ASP A 110 16.64 2.69 1.68
CA ASP A 110 18.05 3.10 1.70
C ASP A 110 18.92 1.92 1.25
N THR A 111 19.91 2.19 0.38
CA THR A 111 20.96 1.24 0.01
C THR A 111 22.06 1.31 1.05
N ASN A 112 22.22 0.21 1.80
CA ASN A 112 23.30 0.05 2.78
C ASN A 112 24.65 -0.23 2.11
#